data_AF-A0A933VS45-F1
#
_entry.id   AF-A0A933VS45-F1
#
_cell.length_a   1.000
_cell.length_b   1.000
_cell.length_c   1.000
_cell.angle_alpha   90.00
_cell.angle_beta   90.00
_cell.angle_gamma   90.00
#
_symmetry.space_group_name_H-M   'P 1'
#
loop_
_entity.id
_entity.type
_entity.pdbx_description
1 polymer ?
#
loop_
_entity_poly.entity_id
_entity_poly.type
_entity_poly.pdbx_seq_one_letter_code
_entity_poly.pdbx_strand_id
1 'polypeptide(L)' 'MSTPERLDGSEVARAGLLVRRITDAVRDAVEVRPEVLDDLMICMLAEDHVLIEDLLGVGKTTLARSLAR' A
#
# COMPACT_ATOMS: atom_id res chain seq x y z
N MET A 1 -18.94 16.59 13.62
CA MET A 1 -18.01 15.46 13.42
C MET A 1 -18.55 14.30 14.21
N SER A 2 -19.16 13.33 13.53
CA SER A 2 -19.61 12.08 14.16
C SER A 2 -18.40 11.40 14.79
N THR A 3 -18.51 11.02 16.06
CA THR A 3 -17.51 10.19 16.75
C THR A 3 -17.28 8.94 15.87
N PRO A 4 -16.04 8.61 15.48
CA PRO A 4 -15.82 7.40 14.70
C PRO A 4 -16.33 6.21 15.51
N GLU A 5 -17.23 5.45 14.91
CA GLU A 5 -17.65 4.16 15.43
C GLU A 5 -16.39 3.32 15.64
N ARG A 6 -16.23 2.77 16.85
CA ARG A 6 -15.02 2.05 17.22
C ARG A 6 -14.96 0.76 16.39
N LEU A 7 -14.00 0.68 15.47
CA LEU A 7 -13.75 -0.53 14.67
C LEU A 7 -13.60 -1.75 15.59
N ASP A 8 -14.28 -2.84 15.25
CA ASP A 8 -14.10 -4.10 15.95
C ASP A 8 -12.78 -4.78 15.52
N GLY A 9 -12.25 -5.66 16.37
CA GLY A 9 -10.97 -6.32 16.08
C GLY A 9 -11.01 -7.24 14.85
N SER A 10 -12.18 -7.75 14.48
CA SER A 10 -12.38 -8.59 13.30
C SER A 10 -12.39 -7.77 12.01
N GLU A 11 -12.93 -6.55 12.03
CA GLU A 11 -12.88 -5.59 10.93
C GLU A 11 -11.43 -5.19 10.65
N VAL A 12 -10.66 -4.86 11.69
CA VAL A 12 -9.23 -4.56 11.57
C VAL A 12 -8.46 -5.76 11.03
N ALA A 13 -8.73 -6.97 11.51
CA ALA A 13 -8.08 -8.18 11.02
C ALA A 13 -8.39 -8.44 9.53
N ARG A 14 -9.65 -8.24 9.13
CA ARG A 14 -10.09 -8.41 7.74
C ARG A 14 -9.45 -7.38 6.82
N ALA A 15 -9.35 -6.12 7.24
CA ALA A 15 -8.62 -5.09 6.52
C ALA A 15 -7.15 -5.46 6.37
N GLY A 16 -6.50 -5.94 7.43
CA GLY A 16 -5.12 -6.41 7.38
C GLY A 16 -4.90 -7.56 6.39
N LEU A 17 -5.84 -8.52 6.31
CA LEU A 17 -5.79 -9.59 5.32
C LEU A 17 -5.95 -9.07 3.87
N LEU A 18 -6.84 -8.11 3.66
CA LEU A 18 -7.03 -7.49 2.34
C LEU A 18 -5.76 -6.75 1.89
N VAL A 19 -5.17 -5.94 2.77
CA VAL A 19 -3.94 -5.20 2.49
C VAL A 19 -2.81 -6.15 2.12
N ARG A 20 -2.61 -7.23 2.89
CA ARG A 20 -1.59 -8.25 2.56
C ARG A 20 -1.80 -8.85 1.18
N ARG A 21 -3.03 -9.19 0.81
CA ARG A 21 -3.34 -9.73 -0.53
C ARG A 21 -3.04 -8.75 -1.65
N ILE A 22 -3.29 -7.46 -1.45
CA ILE A 22 -2.96 -6.41 -2.42
C ILE A 22 -1.43 -6.28 -2.53
N THR A 23 -0.74 -6.23 -1.38
CA THR A 23 0.73 -6.18 -1.33
C THR A 23 1.36 -7.35 -2.07
N ASP A 24 0.87 -8.58 -1.84
CA ASP A 24 1.38 -9.78 -2.51
C ASP A 24 1.17 -9.71 -4.03
N ALA A 25 -0.01 -9.29 -4.49
CA ALA A 25 -0.29 -9.12 -5.92
C ALA A 25 0.62 -8.07 -6.58
N VAL A 26 0.98 -7.00 -5.87
CA VAL A 26 1.90 -5.98 -6.39
C VAL A 26 3.35 -6.48 -6.40
N ARG A 27 3.78 -7.26 -5.39
CA ARG A 27 5.12 -7.90 -5.36
C ARG A 27 5.33 -8.82 -6.58
N ASP A 28 4.29 -9.53 -7.00
CA ASP A 28 4.36 -10.38 -8.19
C ASP A 28 4.50 -9.58 -9.50
N ALA A 29 4.04 -8.33 -9.52
CA ALA A 29 4.07 -7.46 -10.70
C ALA A 29 5.35 -6.60 -10.80
N VAL A 30 6.00 -6.29 -9.67
CA VAL A 30 7.12 -5.34 -9.60
C VAL A 30 8.16 -5.78 -8.58
N GLU A 31 9.42 -5.82 -9.00
CA GLU A 31 10.54 -6.04 -8.10
C GLU A 31 10.85 -4.76 -7.32
N VAL A 32 10.51 -4.76 -6.03
CA VAL A 32 10.66 -3.62 -5.13
C VAL A 32 11.03 -4.09 -3.73
N ARG A 33 11.76 -3.25 -2.99
CA ARG A 33 12.10 -3.48 -1.59
C ARG A 33 10.81 -3.66 -0.76
N PRO A 34 10.70 -4.69 0.09
CA PRO A 34 9.50 -4.93 0.90
C PRO A 34 9.02 -3.72 1.69
N GLU A 35 9.95 -2.94 2.22
CA GLU A 35 9.69 -1.80 3.09
C GLU A 35 9.01 -0.67 2.32
N VAL A 36 9.38 -0.45 1.06
CA VAL A 36 8.77 0.57 0.19
C VAL A 36 7.29 0.25 -0.05
N LEU A 37 6.96 -1.04 -0.23
CA LEU A 37 5.59 -1.48 -0.40
C LEU A 37 4.76 -1.29 0.86
N ASP A 38 5.34 -1.59 2.02
CA ASP A 38 4.68 -1.41 3.31
C ASP A 38 4.40 0.08 3.60
N ASP A 39 5.37 0.96 3.35
CA ASP A 39 5.21 2.42 3.49
C ASP A 39 4.13 2.97 2.54
N LEU A 40 4.07 2.47 1.30
CA LEU A 40 3.04 2.85 0.34
C LEU A 40 1.64 2.44 0.81
N MET A 41 1.49 1.21 1.32
CA MET A 41 0.20 0.76 1.85
C MET A 41 -0.24 1.58 3.06
N ILE A 42 0.69 1.88 3.97
CA ILE A 42 0.41 2.75 5.13
C ILE A 42 -0.08 4.11 4.66
N CYS A 43 0.62 4.73 3.71
CA CYS A 43 0.28 6.05 3.22
C CYS A 43 -1.09 6.07 2.51
N MET A 44 -1.39 5.07 1.68
CA MET A 44 -2.69 4.95 1.01
C MET A 44 -3.84 4.76 2.01
N LEU A 45 -3.65 3.92 3.04
CA LEU A 45 -4.65 3.70 4.09
C LEU A 45 -4.86 4.94 4.95
N ALA A 46 -3.83 5.78 5.08
CA ALA A 46 -3.90 7.07 5.76
C ALA A 46 -4.49 8.19 4.89
N GLU A 47 -4.88 7.89 3.64
CA GLU A 47 -5.38 8.87 2.66
C GLU A 47 -4.39 10.00 2.35
N ASP A 48 -3.09 9.68 2.39
CA ASP A 48 -2.01 10.65 2.16
C ASP A 48 -1.21 10.36 0.87
N HIS A 49 -0.16 11.13 0.61
CA HIS A 49 0.60 11.12 -0.64
C HIS A 49 2.06 10.69 -0.42
N VAL A 50 2.59 9.88 -1.33
CA VAL A 50 4.01 9.47 -1.32
C VAL A 50 4.79 10.12 -2.45
N LEU A 51 5.97 10.62 -2.14
CA LEU A 51 7.00 10.98 -3.11
C LEU A 51 8.05 9.85 -3.18
N ILE A 52 8.26 9.27 -4.37
CA ILE A 52 9.25 8.20 -4.58
C ILE A 52 10.47 8.78 -5.32
N GLU A 53 11.52 9.11 -4.56
CA GLU A 53 12.82 9.51 -5.09
C GLU A 53 13.77 8.32 -5.16
N ASP A 54 14.33 8.04 -6.35
CA ASP A 54 15.35 6.99 -6.53
C ASP A 54 16.08 7.27 -7.87
N LEU A 55 17.08 6.47 -8.26
CA LEU A 55 17.81 6.59 -9.52
C LEU A 55 16.94 6.33 -10.77
N LEU A 56 17.39 6.76 -11.95
CA LEU A 56 16.68 6.53 -13.21
C LEU A 56 16.61 5.03 -13.54
N GLY A 57 15.45 4.56 -14.01
CA GLY A 57 15.28 3.17 -14.50
C GLY A 57 14.91 2.11 -13.47
N VAL A 58 14.80 2.45 -12.18
CA VAL A 58 14.51 1.51 -11.08
C VAL A 58 13.03 1.10 -10.93
N GLY A 59 12.23 1.22 -11.99
CA GLY A 59 10.85 0.72 -11.99
C GLY A 59 9.79 1.59 -11.28
N LYS A 60 10.10 2.83 -10.86
CA LYS A 60 9.14 3.74 -10.19
C LYS A 60 7.79 3.89 -10.94
N THR A 61 7.84 4.04 -12.27
CA THR A 61 6.62 4.14 -13.09
C THR A 61 5.83 2.84 -13.13
N THR A 62 6.52 1.70 -13.15
CA THR A 62 5.90 0.37 -13.10
C THR A 62 5.23 0.15 -11.75
N LEU A 63 5.89 0.51 -10.65
CA LEU A 63 5.33 0.49 -9.29
C LEU A 63 4.04 1.30 -9.20
N ALA A 64 4.08 2.57 -9.62
CA ALA A 64 2.89 3.43 -9.63
C ALA A 64 1.75 2.85 -10.48
N ARG A 65 2.07 2.25 -11.64
CA ARG A 65 1.06 1.61 -12.50
C ARG A 65 0.50 0.32 -11.92
N SER A 66 1.29 -0.44 -11.18
CA SER A 66 0.85 -1.69 -10.54
C SER A 66 -0.13 -1.42 -9.41
N LEU A 67 0.07 -0.33 -8.67
CA LEU A 67 -0.81 0.10 -7.58
C LEU A 67 -2.12 0.72 -8.08
N ALA A 68 -2.13 1.28 -9.28
CA ALA A 68 -3.30 1.90 -9.89
C ALA A 68 -4.28 0.89 -10.53
N ARG A 69 -3.98 -0.41 -10.50
CA ARG A 69 -4.75 -1.48 -11.14
C ARG A 69 -5.31 -2.44 -10.10
#